data_AF-A0A9W9MQJ6-F1
#
_entry.id   AF-A0A9W9MQJ6-F1
#
_cell.length_a   1.000
_cell.length_b   1.000
_cell.length_c   1.000
_cell.angle_alpha   90.00
_cell.angle_beta   90.00
_cell.angle_gamma   90.00
#
_symmetry.space_group_name_H-M   'P 1'
#
loop_
_entity.id
_entity.type
_entity.pdbx_description
1 polymer ?
#
loop_
_entity_poly.entity_id
_entity_poly.type
_entity_poly.pdbx_seq_one_letter_code
_entity_poly.pdbx_strand_id
1 'polypeptide(L)'
;MATPETESYTYQAAKLVCQMALDRKYASNSPEQARPLRVIDLCTGTGCIPLLLHALLAPHFQQLEITGVDISPKALGLAQENLKHNLQLGQLEPSAATDIRFHRADVLGHGSDNSVPSIESILQTHPNLGPTVTPPDEESGCDLLISNPPYISQTEFRNGTTARSVRRFEPKLALVPPYSGSGMEDCMPEDIFYYRILTLSFKLKAKFTVLECGDSNQANRVVALHKRLASAESGQFSAEVWPSREQDLAENGFHVTDGSRGVIIQSLR
;
A
#
# COMPACT_ATOMS: atom_id res chain seq x y z
N MET A 1 10.42 1.55 -13.09
CA MET A 1 9.19 2.21 -13.56
C MET A 1 8.02 1.43 -12.99
N ALA A 2 7.01 2.12 -12.46
CA ALA A 2 5.74 1.47 -12.11
C ALA A 2 5.04 0.95 -13.37
N THR A 3 4.14 -0.03 -13.22
CA THR A 3 3.18 -0.33 -14.29
C THR A 3 2.21 0.86 -14.43
N PRO A 4 1.66 1.13 -15.63
CA PRO A 4 0.67 2.19 -15.83
C PRO A 4 -0.50 2.11 -14.83
N GLU A 5 -0.91 0.90 -14.48
CA GLU A 5 -1.97 0.62 -13.53
C GLU A 5 -1.59 1.09 -12.11
N THR A 6 -0.41 0.71 -11.62
CA THR A 6 0.10 1.15 -10.32
C THR A 6 0.25 2.68 -10.25
N GLU A 7 0.67 3.32 -11.34
CA GLU A 7 0.76 4.79 -11.44
C GLU A 7 -0.61 5.44 -11.25
N SER A 8 -1.64 4.95 -11.95
CA SER A 8 -3.02 5.44 -11.81
C SER A 8 -3.55 5.30 -10.39
N TYR A 9 -3.36 4.14 -9.73
CA TYR A 9 -3.78 3.95 -8.34
C TYR A 9 -3.04 4.87 -7.37
N THR A 10 -1.75 5.09 -7.60
CA THR A 10 -0.92 5.97 -6.78
C THR A 10 -1.40 7.42 -6.89
N TYR A 11 -1.73 7.88 -8.09
CA TYR A 11 -2.25 9.24 -8.32
C TYR A 11 -3.58 9.47 -7.59
N GLN A 12 -4.49 8.49 -7.64
CA GLN A 12 -5.76 8.61 -6.92
C GLN A 12 -5.58 8.57 -5.40
N ALA A 13 -4.68 7.73 -4.90
CA ALA A 13 -4.34 7.72 -3.47
C ALA A 13 -3.82 9.10 -3.02
N ALA A 14 -2.96 9.73 -3.81
CA ALA A 14 -2.49 11.09 -3.53
C ALA A 14 -3.63 12.11 -3.51
N LYS A 15 -4.56 12.05 -4.47
CA LYS A 15 -5.74 12.93 -4.50
C LYS A 15 -6.63 12.77 -3.27
N LEU A 16 -6.90 11.53 -2.84
CA LEU A 16 -7.70 11.26 -1.63
C LEU A 16 -7.06 11.89 -0.39
N VAL A 17 -5.74 11.72 -0.25
CA VAL A 17 -4.99 12.27 0.87
C VAL A 17 -4.99 13.80 0.85
N CYS A 18 -4.79 14.43 -0.32
CA CYS A 18 -4.90 15.87 -0.47
C CYS A 18 -6.30 16.39 -0.09
N GLN A 19 -7.36 15.72 -0.54
CA GLN A 19 -8.73 16.09 -0.20
C GLN A 19 -8.98 16.02 1.31
N MET A 20 -8.54 14.93 1.97
CA MET A 20 -8.63 14.80 3.43
C MET A 20 -7.91 15.94 4.15
N ALA A 21 -6.72 16.32 3.69
CA ALA A 21 -5.96 17.42 4.29
C ALA A 21 -6.66 18.78 4.14
N LEU A 22 -7.30 19.02 2.98
CA LEU A 22 -8.13 20.20 2.76
C LEU A 22 -9.33 20.23 3.70
N ASP A 23 -10.07 19.12 3.81
CA ASP A 23 -11.26 19.02 4.66
C ASP A 23 -10.91 19.30 6.15
N ARG A 24 -9.77 18.79 6.63
CA ARG A 24 -9.26 19.09 7.97
C ARG A 24 -8.94 20.56 8.19
N LYS A 25 -8.34 21.21 7.20
CA LYS A 25 -8.02 22.64 7.25
C LYS A 25 -9.29 23.50 7.27
N TYR A 26 -10.36 23.06 6.60
CA TYR A 26 -11.67 23.73 6.67
C TYR A 26 -12.38 23.50 8.02
N ALA A 27 -12.21 22.32 8.63
CA ALA A 27 -12.84 21.99 9.91
C ALA A 27 -12.12 22.60 11.13
N SER A 28 -10.82 22.87 11.05
CA SER A 28 -10.01 23.43 12.15
C SER A 28 -9.72 24.92 11.95
N ASN A 29 -10.24 25.78 12.82
CA ASN A 29 -9.94 27.23 12.85
C ASN A 29 -8.64 27.57 13.60
N SER A 30 -7.77 26.58 13.85
CA SER A 30 -6.58 26.70 14.69
C SER A 30 -5.34 26.30 13.90
N PRO A 31 -4.19 26.98 14.10
CA PRO A 31 -2.92 26.51 13.58
C PRO A 31 -2.46 25.31 14.42
N GLU A 32 -3.07 24.15 14.20
CA GLU A 32 -2.59 22.90 14.78
C GLU A 32 -1.15 22.67 14.30
N GLN A 33 -0.28 22.20 15.20
CA GLN A 33 1.06 21.77 14.81
C GLN A 33 0.89 20.65 13.77
N ALA A 34 1.20 20.95 12.52
CA ALA A 34 0.99 20.04 11.41
C ALA A 34 1.87 18.81 11.59
N ARG A 35 1.30 17.72 12.12
CA ARG A 35 1.98 16.43 12.18
C ARG A 35 2.31 15.94 10.77
N PRO A 36 3.39 15.17 10.58
CA PRO A 36 3.71 14.61 9.27
C PRO A 36 2.57 13.76 8.72
N LEU A 37 2.40 13.80 7.40
CA LEU A 37 1.57 12.83 6.69
C LEU A 37 2.29 11.48 6.68
N ARG A 38 1.65 10.45 7.24
CA ARG A 38 2.25 9.11 7.37
C ARG A 38 1.70 8.15 6.32
N VAL A 39 2.60 7.67 5.46
CA VAL A 39 2.31 6.74 4.37
C VAL A 39 3.11 5.45 4.56
N ILE A 40 2.47 4.30 4.40
CA ILE A 40 3.11 2.99 4.40
C ILE A 40 2.79 2.29 3.08
N ASP A 41 3.82 1.88 2.36
CA ASP A 41 3.75 1.04 1.18
C ASP A 41 4.27 -0.36 1.48
N LEU A 42 3.39 -1.36 1.43
CA LEU A 42 3.74 -2.76 1.67
C LEU A 42 4.01 -3.47 0.33
N CYS A 43 5.06 -4.29 0.30
CA CYS A 43 5.58 -4.92 -0.92
C CYS A 43 6.10 -3.88 -1.93
N THR A 44 6.91 -2.93 -1.44
CA THR A 44 7.33 -1.73 -2.19
C THR A 44 8.15 -2.02 -3.45
N GLY A 45 8.75 -3.22 -3.54
CA GLY A 45 9.57 -3.61 -4.66
C GLY A 45 10.71 -2.62 -4.89
N THR A 46 10.73 -2.00 -6.07
CA THR A 46 11.76 -1.00 -6.46
C THR A 46 11.45 0.41 -5.99
N GLY A 47 10.46 0.59 -5.10
CA GLY A 47 10.11 1.86 -4.47
C GLY A 47 9.32 2.81 -5.37
N CYS A 48 8.70 2.34 -6.45
CA CYS A 48 8.02 3.22 -7.40
C CYS A 48 6.84 3.99 -6.77
N ILE A 49 6.04 3.34 -5.91
CA ILE A 49 4.91 3.97 -5.22
C ILE A 49 5.39 5.07 -4.25
N PRO A 50 6.34 4.84 -3.31
CA PRO A 50 6.84 5.88 -2.41
C PRO A 50 7.42 7.09 -3.12
N LEU A 51 8.18 6.87 -4.20
CA LEU A 51 8.81 7.94 -4.96
C LEU A 51 7.75 8.79 -5.67
N LEU A 52 6.76 8.14 -6.30
CA LEU A 52 5.67 8.85 -6.97
C LEU A 52 4.79 9.61 -5.96
N LEU A 53 4.45 8.99 -4.83
CA LEU A 53 3.71 9.68 -3.76
C LEU A 53 4.46 10.88 -3.23
N HIS A 54 5.77 10.79 -3.03
CA HIS A 54 6.58 11.94 -2.63
C HIS A 54 6.51 13.07 -3.64
N ALA A 55 6.75 12.78 -4.93
CA ALA A 55 6.67 13.78 -5.99
C ALA A 55 5.31 14.48 -6.05
N LEU A 56 4.22 13.74 -5.81
CA LEU A 56 2.85 14.26 -5.85
C LEU A 56 2.46 15.02 -4.57
N LEU A 57 2.98 14.64 -3.41
CA LEU A 57 2.51 15.14 -2.11
C LEU A 57 3.44 16.20 -1.50
N ALA A 58 4.74 16.17 -1.79
CA ALA A 58 5.71 17.12 -1.21
C ALA A 58 5.34 18.60 -1.44
N PRO A 59 4.75 19.01 -2.58
CA PRO A 59 4.30 20.39 -2.77
C PRO A 59 3.14 20.82 -1.86
N HIS A 60 2.40 19.87 -1.27
CA HIS A 60 1.17 20.11 -0.52
C HIS A 60 1.31 19.92 0.99
N PHE A 61 2.37 19.25 1.44
CA PHE A 61 2.57 18.89 2.84
C PHE A 61 3.93 19.37 3.34
N GLN A 62 3.96 20.01 4.52
CA GLN A 62 5.19 20.53 5.10
C GLN A 62 6.15 19.41 5.57
N GLN A 63 5.60 18.27 5.97
CA GLN A 63 6.37 17.12 6.42
C GLN A 63 5.71 15.81 5.96
N LEU A 64 6.51 14.92 5.39
CA LEU A 64 6.11 13.61 4.92
C LEU A 64 6.91 12.53 5.64
N GLU A 65 6.26 11.42 5.98
CA GLU A 65 6.91 10.18 6.39
C GLU A 65 6.35 9.05 5.52
N ILE A 66 7.13 8.65 4.51
CA ILE A 66 6.77 7.59 3.57
C ILE A 66 7.68 6.39 3.82
N THR A 67 7.08 5.25 4.14
CA THR A 67 7.82 4.02 4.42
C THR A 67 7.49 2.93 3.40
N GLY A 68 8.48 2.49 2.65
CA GLY A 68 8.39 1.31 1.79
C GLY A 68 8.92 0.07 2.50
N VAL A 69 8.17 -1.02 2.46
CA VAL A 69 8.55 -2.31 3.06
C VAL A 69 8.62 -3.39 2.00
N ASP A 70 9.70 -4.17 1.99
CA ASP A 70 9.80 -5.38 1.18
C ASP A 70 10.57 -6.48 1.90
N ILE A 71 10.32 -7.73 1.54
CA ILE A 71 11.08 -8.88 2.04
C ILE A 71 12.43 -9.04 1.31
N SER A 72 12.50 -8.57 0.06
CA SER A 72 13.61 -8.76 -0.86
C SER A 72 14.69 -7.69 -0.66
N PRO A 73 15.90 -8.06 -0.16
CA PRO A 73 17.00 -7.10 -0.04
C PRO A 73 17.43 -6.54 -1.40
N LYS A 74 17.29 -7.33 -2.47
CA LYS A 74 17.58 -6.87 -3.84
C LYS A 74 16.61 -5.77 -4.28
N ALA A 75 15.32 -5.92 -3.97
CA ALA A 75 14.31 -4.92 -4.34
C ALA A 75 14.56 -3.60 -3.60
N LEU A 76 14.86 -3.68 -2.29
CA LEU A 76 15.18 -2.50 -1.47
C LEU A 76 16.48 -1.82 -1.90
N GLY A 77 17.50 -2.57 -2.34
CA GLY A 77 18.71 -1.99 -2.94
C GLY A 77 18.38 -1.15 -4.17
N LEU A 78 17.56 -1.68 -5.08
CA LEU A 78 17.07 -0.93 -6.24
C LEU A 78 16.18 0.25 -5.84
N ALA A 79 15.38 0.14 -4.79
CA ALA A 79 14.56 1.24 -4.29
C ALA A 79 15.41 2.42 -3.79
N GLN A 80 16.50 2.13 -3.08
CA GLN A 80 17.46 3.14 -2.64
C GLN A 80 18.22 3.77 -3.81
N GLU A 81 18.62 2.97 -4.80
CA GLU A 81 19.24 3.47 -6.04
C GLU A 81 18.29 4.39 -6.81
N ASN A 82 17.01 3.99 -6.95
CA ASN A 82 15.99 4.81 -7.60
C ASN A 82 15.77 6.12 -6.85
N LEU A 83 15.68 6.11 -5.52
CA LEU A 83 15.58 7.33 -4.71
C LEU A 83 16.75 8.28 -5.00
N LYS A 84 17.98 7.78 -4.90
CA LYS A 84 19.19 8.57 -5.18
C LYS A 84 19.20 9.11 -6.60
N HIS A 85 18.82 8.28 -7.58
CA HIS A 85 18.80 8.67 -8.98
C HIS A 85 17.79 9.79 -9.26
N ASN A 86 16.56 9.67 -8.76
CA ASN A 86 15.51 10.68 -8.95
C ASN A 86 15.85 12.00 -8.24
N LEU A 87 16.50 11.94 -7.06
CA LEU A 87 17.07 13.13 -6.40
C LEU A 87 18.14 13.83 -7.26
N GLN A 88 19.03 13.05 -7.90
CA GLN A 88 20.06 13.60 -8.79
C GLN A 88 19.48 14.25 -10.04
N LEU A 89 18.37 13.72 -10.55
CA LEU A 89 17.65 14.28 -11.70
C LEU A 89 16.76 15.49 -11.33
N GLY A 90 16.62 15.82 -10.05
CA GLY A 90 15.70 16.87 -9.60
C GLY A 90 14.22 16.53 -9.79
N GLN A 91 13.89 15.23 -9.85
CA GLN A 91 12.52 14.73 -9.97
C GLN A 91 11.80 14.61 -8.61
N LEU A 92 12.54 14.75 -7.52
CA LEU A 92 12.04 14.74 -6.14
C LEU A 92 12.56 15.95 -5.39
N GLU A 93 11.77 16.47 -4.45
CA GLU A 93 12.23 17.50 -3.52
C GLU A 93 13.41 16.97 -2.68
N PRO A 94 14.38 17.82 -2.28
CA PRO A 94 15.53 17.40 -1.48
C PRO A 94 15.16 16.68 -0.17
N SER A 95 13.97 16.99 0.38
CA SER A 95 13.44 16.33 1.58
C SER A 95 13.16 14.84 1.39
N ALA A 96 13.06 14.34 0.15
CA ALA A 96 12.87 12.90 -0.12
C ALA A 96 13.92 12.02 0.56
N ALA A 97 15.14 12.53 0.73
CA ALA A 97 16.24 11.84 1.41
C ALA A 97 15.95 11.53 2.88
N THR A 98 15.06 12.29 3.51
CA THR A 98 14.62 12.10 4.91
C THR A 98 13.19 11.61 5.03
N ASP A 99 12.33 12.00 4.07
CA ASP A 99 10.91 11.68 4.06
C ASP A 99 10.68 10.20 3.72
N ILE A 100 11.51 9.62 2.85
CA ILE A 100 11.34 8.25 2.35
C ILE A 100 12.32 7.31 3.05
N ARG A 101 11.79 6.25 3.66
CA ARG A 101 12.57 5.19 4.30
C ARG A 101 12.17 3.81 3.78
N PHE A 102 13.15 2.95 3.60
CA PHE A 102 12.96 1.58 3.11
C PHE A 102 13.37 0.57 4.18
N HIS A 103 12.47 -0.35 4.52
CA HIS A 103 12.69 -1.35 5.56
C HIS A 103 12.51 -2.78 5.04
N ARG A 104 13.41 -3.67 5.47
CA ARG A 104 13.28 -5.10 5.18
C ARG A 104 12.40 -5.75 6.22
N ALA A 105 11.29 -6.34 5.79
CA ALA A 105 10.42 -7.11 6.69
C ALA A 105 9.58 -8.15 5.94
N ASP A 106 9.16 -9.19 6.66
CA ASP A 106 8.11 -10.10 6.21
C ASP A 106 6.73 -9.52 6.55
N VAL A 107 5.97 -9.16 5.52
CA VAL A 107 4.59 -8.65 5.64
C VAL A 107 3.66 -9.72 6.18
N LEU A 108 3.82 -10.98 5.75
CA LEU A 108 2.98 -12.09 6.21
C LEU A 108 3.25 -12.45 7.67
N GLY A 109 4.45 -12.18 8.18
CA GLY A 109 4.81 -12.34 9.59
C GLY A 109 4.89 -13.79 10.05
N HIS A 110 4.89 -14.75 9.12
CA HIS A 110 4.87 -16.19 9.38
C HIS A 110 6.05 -16.92 8.73
N GLY A 111 7.04 -16.19 8.21
CA GLY A 111 8.27 -16.78 7.70
C GLY A 111 8.93 -17.68 8.73
N SER A 112 9.29 -18.90 8.31
CA SER A 112 10.12 -19.83 9.09
C SER A 112 11.58 -19.37 9.21
N ASP A 113 11.94 -18.28 8.53
CA ASP A 113 13.26 -17.69 8.52
C ASP A 113 13.35 -16.55 9.55
N ASN A 114 13.90 -16.86 10.73
CA ASN A 114 14.18 -15.88 11.79
C ASN A 114 15.18 -14.78 11.37
N SER A 115 15.79 -14.85 10.18
CA SER A 115 16.70 -13.82 9.67
C SER A 115 15.99 -12.58 9.10
N VAL A 116 14.67 -12.64 8.94
CA VAL A 116 13.85 -11.49 8.48
C VAL A 116 12.90 -11.08 9.60
N PRO A 117 12.93 -9.81 10.05
CA PRO A 117 11.98 -9.35 11.05
C PRO A 117 10.56 -9.34 10.47
N SER A 118 9.56 -9.59 11.31
CA SER A 118 8.17 -9.36 10.93
C SER A 118 7.90 -7.85 10.78
N ILE A 119 6.86 -7.51 10.01
CA ILE A 119 6.38 -6.13 9.94
C ILE A 119 6.07 -5.55 11.32
N GLU A 120 5.48 -6.32 12.25
CA GLU A 120 5.24 -5.84 13.61
C GLU A 120 6.52 -5.40 14.33
N SER A 121 7.64 -6.11 14.12
CA SER A 121 8.91 -5.72 14.73
C SER A 121 9.41 -4.38 14.22
N ILE A 122 9.24 -4.10 12.92
CA ILE A 122 9.54 -2.80 12.33
C ILE A 122 8.61 -1.71 12.87
N LEU A 123 7.31 -1.98 12.96
CA LEU A 123 6.32 -1.04 13.51
C LEU A 123 6.58 -0.70 15.00
N GLN A 124 7.14 -1.64 15.78
CA GLN A 124 7.47 -1.44 17.19
C GLN A 124 8.81 -0.73 17.40
N THR A 125 9.84 -1.07 16.62
CA THR A 125 11.19 -0.51 16.76
C THR A 125 11.31 0.90 16.17
N HIS A 126 10.38 1.29 15.32
CA HIS A 126 10.31 2.62 14.74
C HIS A 126 8.95 3.21 15.11
N PRO A 127 8.81 3.83 16.30
CA PRO A 127 7.52 4.31 16.81
C PRO A 127 6.86 5.37 15.91
N ASN A 128 7.58 5.94 14.94
CA ASN A 128 6.99 6.79 13.89
C ASN A 128 6.11 6.00 12.89
N LEU A 129 6.22 4.66 12.88
CA LEU A 129 5.38 3.76 12.07
C LEU A 129 4.20 3.17 12.85
N GLY A 130 4.23 3.23 14.18
CA GLY A 130 3.15 2.76 15.05
C GLY A 130 2.40 3.92 15.71
N PRO A 131 1.37 3.63 16.54
CA PRO A 131 0.79 4.63 17.41
C PRO A 131 1.83 5.13 18.42
N THR A 132 2.31 6.35 18.18
CA THR A 132 3.19 7.10 19.09
C THR A 132 2.57 7.18 20.49
N VAL A 133 3.35 6.82 21.50
CA VAL A 133 3.02 7.03 22.92
C VAL A 133 3.27 8.51 23.24
N THR A 134 2.42 9.38 22.68
CA THR A 134 2.21 10.76 23.11
C THR A 134 0.80 10.85 23.73
N PRO A 135 0.49 11.89 24.54
CA PRO A 135 -0.72 11.89 25.36
C PRO A 135 -2.00 11.62 24.55
N PRO A 136 -3.10 11.18 25.20
CA PRO A 136 -4.19 10.40 24.59
C PRO A 136 -4.98 11.03 23.43
N ASP A 137 -4.68 12.27 23.05
CA ASP A 137 -5.55 13.09 22.20
C ASP A 137 -5.00 13.38 20.79
N GLU A 138 -3.81 12.90 20.39
CA GLU A 138 -3.34 13.05 19.00
C GLU A 138 -3.35 11.73 18.21
N GLU A 139 -4.16 11.70 17.14
CA GLU A 139 -4.33 10.60 16.17
C GLU A 139 -3.01 10.07 15.60
N SER A 140 -2.37 9.17 16.33
CA SER A 140 -1.12 8.51 15.94
C SER A 140 -1.33 7.36 14.94
N GLY A 141 -2.23 7.54 13.97
CA GLY A 141 -2.56 6.54 12.96
C GLY A 141 -1.76 6.70 11.65
N CYS A 142 -1.85 5.69 10.79
CA CYS A 142 -1.43 5.77 9.40
C CYS A 142 -2.47 6.57 8.59
N ASP A 143 -2.04 7.51 7.74
CA ASP A 143 -2.97 8.25 6.88
C ASP A 143 -3.27 7.49 5.59
N LEU A 144 -2.25 6.86 4.99
CA LEU A 144 -2.39 6.03 3.80
C LEU A 144 -1.56 4.75 3.93
N LEU A 145 -2.26 3.61 3.89
CA LEU A 145 -1.65 2.30 3.65
C LEU A 145 -1.89 1.94 2.17
N ILE A 146 -0.84 1.71 1.41
CA ILE A 146 -0.92 1.34 0.00
C ILE A 146 -0.14 0.07 -0.27
N SER A 147 -0.55 -0.72 -1.25
CA SER A 147 0.19 -1.91 -1.65
C SER A 147 -0.16 -2.38 -3.05
N ASN A 148 0.86 -2.81 -3.78
CA ASN A 148 0.72 -3.72 -4.91
C ASN A 148 1.35 -5.08 -4.52
N PRO A 149 0.60 -5.96 -3.83
CA PRO A 149 1.16 -7.20 -3.31
C PRO A 149 1.23 -8.30 -4.38
N PRO A 150 2.00 -9.38 -4.14
CA PRO A 150 1.89 -10.59 -4.96
C PRO A 150 0.47 -11.16 -4.91
N TYR A 151 -0.16 -11.36 -6.06
CA TYR A 151 -1.57 -11.76 -6.14
C TYR A 151 -1.88 -12.86 -7.17
N ILE A 152 -0.87 -13.35 -7.90
CA ILE A 152 -1.06 -14.37 -8.94
C ILE A 152 -1.12 -15.75 -8.30
N SER A 153 -2.13 -16.55 -8.65
CA SER A 153 -2.26 -17.92 -8.13
C SER A 153 -1.12 -18.83 -8.62
N GLN A 154 -0.78 -19.87 -7.85
CA GLN A 154 0.21 -20.87 -8.29
C GLN A 154 -0.22 -21.56 -9.60
N THR A 155 -1.53 -21.72 -9.80
CA THR A 155 -2.12 -22.32 -10.99
C THR A 155 -1.90 -21.42 -12.20
N GLU A 156 -2.34 -20.16 -12.18
CA GLU A 156 -2.13 -19.22 -13.30
C GLU A 156 -0.65 -19.06 -13.65
N PHE A 157 0.21 -18.96 -12.63
CA PHE A 157 1.65 -18.88 -12.83
C PHE A 157 2.23 -20.15 -13.47
N ARG A 158 1.66 -21.34 -13.28
CA ARG A 158 2.10 -22.59 -13.93
C ARG A 158 1.55 -22.70 -15.35
N ASN A 159 0.26 -22.39 -15.51
CA ASN A 159 -0.51 -22.53 -16.75
C ASN A 159 -0.06 -21.55 -17.84
N GLY A 160 0.59 -20.45 -17.45
CA GLY A 160 1.08 -19.43 -18.38
C GLY A 160 0.02 -18.50 -18.92
N THR A 161 -1.10 -18.38 -18.21
CA THR A 161 -2.11 -17.34 -18.43
C THR A 161 -1.58 -15.95 -18.03
N THR A 162 -0.58 -15.88 -17.15
CA THR A 162 0.20 -14.66 -16.91
C THR A 162 1.07 -14.33 -18.13
N ALA A 163 1.09 -13.06 -18.55
CA ALA A 163 1.86 -12.60 -19.70
C ALA A 163 3.29 -13.15 -19.71
N ARG A 164 3.71 -13.71 -20.85
CA ARG A 164 5.00 -14.41 -21.01
C ARG A 164 6.22 -13.53 -20.66
N SER A 165 6.09 -12.21 -20.79
CA SER A 165 7.09 -11.21 -20.37
C SER A 165 7.23 -11.14 -18.85
N VAL A 166 6.12 -11.02 -18.12
CA VAL A 166 6.09 -10.93 -16.64
C VAL A 166 6.74 -12.15 -16.00
N ARG A 167 6.43 -13.36 -16.49
CA ARG A 167 7.02 -14.63 -15.97
C ARG A 167 8.54 -14.76 -16.19
N ARG A 168 9.12 -14.03 -17.16
CA ARG A 168 10.55 -14.15 -17.51
C ARG A 168 11.43 -13.08 -16.87
N PHE A 169 10.87 -11.92 -16.53
CA PHE A 169 11.66 -10.77 -16.06
C PHE A 169 11.43 -10.44 -14.58
N GLU A 170 10.30 -10.84 -13.98
CA GLU A 170 10.02 -10.59 -12.56
C GLU A 170 10.27 -11.82 -11.68
N PRO A 171 10.82 -11.65 -10.46
CA PRO A 171 11.06 -12.75 -9.55
C PRO A 171 9.72 -13.33 -9.06
N LYS A 172 9.63 -14.66 -8.94
CA LYS A 172 8.41 -15.35 -8.45
C LYS A 172 7.86 -14.77 -7.14
N LEU A 173 8.74 -14.34 -6.24
CA LEU A 173 8.39 -13.74 -4.94
C LEU A 173 7.56 -12.45 -5.08
N ALA A 174 7.72 -11.70 -6.18
CA ALA A 174 6.93 -10.50 -6.46
C ALA A 174 5.56 -10.82 -7.08
N LEU A 175 5.37 -12.04 -7.58
CA LEU A 175 4.17 -12.41 -8.36
C LEU A 175 3.23 -13.34 -7.60
N VAL A 176 3.78 -14.34 -6.92
CA VAL A 176 3.01 -15.48 -6.40
C VAL A 176 3.17 -15.58 -4.90
N PRO A 177 2.08 -15.51 -4.13
CA PRO A 177 2.12 -15.73 -2.69
C PRO A 177 2.73 -17.08 -2.29
N PRO A 178 3.43 -17.14 -1.14
CA PRO A 178 3.92 -18.40 -0.62
C PRO A 178 2.76 -19.34 -0.29
N TYR A 179 2.90 -20.61 -0.65
CA TYR A 179 1.89 -21.62 -0.35
C TYR A 179 1.93 -21.95 1.14
N SER A 180 0.92 -21.48 1.88
CA SER A 180 0.76 -21.81 3.29
C SER A 180 -0.13 -23.06 3.38
N GLY A 181 0.46 -24.23 3.65
CA GLY A 181 -0.26 -25.51 3.73
C GLY A 181 -1.29 -25.60 4.87
N SER A 182 -1.36 -24.58 5.74
CA SER A 182 -2.39 -24.41 6.77
C SER A 182 -3.29 -23.24 6.38
N GLY A 183 -4.42 -23.56 5.76
CA GLY A 183 -5.39 -22.56 5.33
C GLY A 183 -5.95 -21.79 6.51
N MET A 184 -5.99 -20.46 6.39
CA MET A 184 -7.19 -19.78 6.88
C MET A 184 -8.34 -20.35 6.06
N GLU A 185 -9.26 -21.05 6.71
CA GLU A 185 -10.30 -21.88 6.05
C GLU A 185 -11.16 -21.15 5.01
N ASP A 186 -11.08 -19.81 4.95
CA ASP A 186 -11.89 -18.94 4.09
C ASP A 186 -11.09 -18.03 3.13
N CYS A 187 -9.76 -18.18 3.01
CA CYS A 187 -8.95 -17.31 2.14
C CYS A 187 -8.29 -18.13 1.01
N MET A 188 -8.49 -17.70 -0.24
CA MET A 188 -7.77 -18.29 -1.36
C MET A 188 -6.26 -18.04 -1.19
N PRO A 189 -5.37 -18.97 -1.55
CA PRO A 189 -3.93 -18.80 -1.38
C PRO A 189 -3.37 -17.52 -2.01
N GLU A 190 -3.91 -17.13 -3.16
CA GLU A 190 -3.59 -15.88 -3.88
C GLU A 190 -4.01 -14.61 -3.12
N ASP A 191 -4.94 -14.70 -2.16
CA ASP A 191 -5.49 -13.56 -1.45
C ASP A 191 -4.84 -13.33 -0.06
N ILE A 192 -3.85 -14.16 0.32
CA ILE A 192 -3.27 -14.16 1.67
C ILE A 192 -2.63 -12.83 2.07
N PHE A 193 -2.00 -12.13 1.11
CA PHE A 193 -1.45 -10.80 1.36
C PHE A 193 -2.55 -9.80 1.67
N TYR A 194 -3.69 -9.84 0.97
CA TYR A 194 -4.80 -8.94 1.25
C TYR A 194 -5.36 -9.17 2.64
N TYR A 195 -5.59 -10.42 3.06
CA TYR A 195 -6.00 -10.72 4.44
C TYR A 195 -5.07 -10.01 5.43
N ARG A 196 -3.77 -10.19 5.23
CA ARG A 196 -2.75 -9.65 6.12
C ARG A 196 -2.73 -8.13 6.12
N ILE A 197 -2.69 -7.50 4.95
CA ILE A 197 -2.65 -6.04 4.80
C ILE A 197 -3.89 -5.40 5.43
N LEU A 198 -5.07 -6.01 5.24
CA LEU A 198 -6.30 -5.55 5.88
C LEU A 198 -6.23 -5.66 7.41
N THR A 199 -5.72 -6.76 7.97
CA THR A 199 -5.53 -6.83 9.44
C THR A 199 -4.54 -5.79 9.96
N LEU A 200 -3.49 -5.47 9.19
CA LEU A 200 -2.54 -4.41 9.53
C LEU A 200 -3.18 -3.02 9.44
N SER A 201 -4.07 -2.78 8.47
CA SER A 201 -4.74 -1.48 8.32
C SER A 201 -5.56 -1.11 9.55
N PHE A 202 -6.28 -2.07 10.14
CA PHE A 202 -7.01 -1.86 11.40
C PHE A 202 -6.07 -1.57 12.57
N LYS A 203 -5.00 -2.35 12.74
CA LYS A 203 -3.98 -2.15 13.79
C LYS A 203 -3.30 -0.78 13.68
N LEU A 204 -2.98 -0.37 12.46
CA LEU A 204 -2.37 0.92 12.14
C LEU A 204 -3.35 2.09 12.17
N LYS A 205 -4.65 1.81 12.36
CA LYS A 205 -5.74 2.79 12.28
C LYS A 205 -5.66 3.60 10.99
N ALA A 206 -5.39 2.91 9.87
CA ALA A 206 -5.21 3.52 8.56
C ALA A 206 -6.48 4.28 8.15
N LYS A 207 -6.34 5.54 7.73
CA LYS A 207 -7.48 6.33 7.24
C LYS A 207 -7.89 5.90 5.85
N PHE A 208 -6.92 5.72 4.96
CA PHE A 208 -7.11 5.13 3.65
C PHE A 208 -6.28 3.86 3.52
N THR A 209 -6.86 2.83 2.90
CA THR A 209 -6.14 1.66 2.42
C THR A 209 -6.41 1.48 0.92
N VAL A 210 -5.35 1.46 0.10
CA VAL A 210 -5.45 1.34 -1.36
C VAL A 210 -4.67 0.12 -1.84
N LEU A 211 -5.33 -0.80 -2.53
CA LEU A 211 -4.77 -2.11 -2.88
C LEU A 211 -4.94 -2.40 -4.37
N GLU A 212 -3.85 -2.75 -5.05
CA GLU A 212 -3.91 -3.29 -6.41
C GLU A 212 -4.23 -4.80 -6.36
N CYS A 213 -5.12 -5.24 -7.25
CA CYS A 213 -5.59 -6.60 -7.43
C CYS A 213 -5.26 -7.13 -8.83
N GLY A 214 -5.24 -8.45 -8.99
CA GLY A 214 -5.01 -9.09 -10.28
C GLY A 214 -6.18 -8.92 -11.25
N ASP A 215 -7.41 -8.94 -10.76
CA ASP A 215 -8.62 -8.73 -11.55
C ASP A 215 -9.82 -8.22 -10.70
N SER A 216 -10.93 -7.92 -11.36
CA SER A 216 -12.18 -7.48 -10.71
C SER A 216 -12.77 -8.51 -9.75
N ASN A 217 -12.60 -9.82 -10.00
CA ASN A 217 -13.13 -10.86 -9.12
C ASN A 217 -12.36 -10.86 -7.81
N GLN A 218 -11.03 -10.77 -7.88
CA GLN A 218 -10.16 -10.65 -6.73
C GLN A 218 -10.44 -9.34 -5.97
N ALA A 219 -10.61 -8.21 -6.65
CA ALA A 219 -11.00 -6.95 -6.00
C ALA A 219 -12.31 -7.09 -5.21
N ASN A 220 -13.32 -7.76 -5.77
CA ASN A 220 -14.56 -8.05 -5.07
C ASN A 220 -14.36 -8.98 -3.85
N ARG A 221 -13.50 -10.00 -3.96
CA ARG A 221 -13.14 -10.87 -2.82
C ARG A 221 -12.43 -10.07 -1.72
N VAL A 222 -11.53 -9.16 -2.07
CA VAL A 222 -10.84 -8.27 -1.12
C VAL A 222 -11.83 -7.35 -0.40
N VAL A 223 -12.80 -6.76 -1.10
CA VAL A 223 -13.87 -5.97 -0.46
C VAL A 223 -14.74 -6.82 0.47
N ALA A 224 -15.12 -8.03 0.06
CA ALA A 224 -15.88 -8.95 0.91
C ALA A 224 -15.08 -9.37 2.15
N LEU A 225 -13.78 -9.62 1.99
CA LEU A 225 -12.87 -9.94 3.07
C LEU A 225 -12.74 -8.78 4.06
N HIS A 226 -12.58 -7.55 3.57
CA HIS A 226 -12.59 -6.36 4.42
C HIS A 226 -13.90 -6.24 5.22
N LYS A 227 -15.07 -6.39 4.57
CA LYS A 227 -16.37 -6.33 5.26
C LYS A 227 -16.50 -7.36 6.38
N ARG A 228 -15.99 -8.57 6.17
CA ARG A 228 -15.94 -9.62 7.20
C ARG A 228 -15.07 -9.19 8.39
N LEU A 229 -13.84 -8.75 8.11
CA LEU A 229 -12.90 -8.34 9.16
C LEU A 229 -13.40 -7.11 9.92
N ALA A 230 -13.94 -6.11 9.22
CA ALA A 230 -14.49 -4.90 9.82
C ALA A 230 -15.66 -5.17 10.77
N SER A 231 -16.39 -6.28 10.62
CA SER A 231 -17.48 -6.64 11.54
C SER A 231 -17.00 -6.97 12.96
N ALA A 232 -15.72 -7.29 13.13
CA ALA A 232 -15.08 -7.51 14.43
C ALA A 232 -14.41 -6.24 14.99
N GLU A 233 -14.36 -5.14 14.23
CA GLU A 233 -13.66 -3.91 14.59
C GLU A 233 -14.61 -2.84 15.07
N SER A 234 -14.15 -2.00 16.02
CA SER A 234 -14.92 -0.83 16.47
C SER A 234 -14.66 0.35 15.51
N GLY A 235 -15.55 0.56 14.53
CA GLY A 235 -15.47 1.69 13.60
C GLY A 235 -16.46 1.61 12.46
N GLN A 236 -16.64 2.71 11.73
CA GLN A 236 -17.34 2.71 10.45
C GLN A 236 -16.30 2.74 9.33
N PHE A 237 -16.54 1.96 8.28
CA PHE A 237 -15.63 1.83 7.15
C PHE A 237 -16.43 1.77 5.87
N SER A 238 -15.92 2.40 4.81
CA SER A 238 -16.35 2.15 3.44
C SER A 238 -15.26 1.34 2.71
N ALA A 239 -15.69 0.48 1.80
CA ALA A 239 -14.80 -0.31 0.96
C ALA A 239 -15.45 -0.50 -0.40
N GLU A 240 -14.73 -0.11 -1.45
CA GLU A 240 -15.20 -0.16 -2.83
C GLU A 240 -14.10 -0.59 -3.80
N VAL A 241 -14.53 -1.14 -4.94
CA VAL A 241 -13.66 -1.47 -6.06
C VAL A 241 -13.54 -0.22 -6.93
N TRP A 242 -12.29 0.20 -7.22
CA TRP A 242 -11.98 1.42 -7.95
C TRP A 242 -11.21 1.15 -9.26
N PRO A 243 -11.61 1.80 -10.39
CA PRO A 243 -12.73 2.73 -10.50
C PRO A 243 -14.10 2.05 -10.35
N SER A 244 -15.07 2.78 -9.79
CA SER A 244 -16.43 2.28 -9.55
C SER A 244 -17.36 2.50 -10.76
N ARG A 245 -16.90 3.22 -11.80
CA ARG A 245 -17.64 3.49 -13.04
C ARG A 245 -16.81 3.14 -14.27
N GLU A 246 -17.47 2.70 -15.34
CA GLU A 246 -16.81 2.34 -16.60
C GLU A 246 -16.13 3.52 -17.30
N GLN A 247 -16.68 4.72 -17.20
CA GLN A 247 -16.10 5.94 -17.78
C GLN A 247 -14.73 6.26 -17.16
N ASP A 248 -14.61 6.02 -15.86
CA ASP A 248 -13.37 6.21 -15.11
C ASP A 248 -12.29 5.17 -15.51
N LEU A 249 -12.67 3.99 -16.04
CA LEU A 249 -11.67 3.02 -16.54
C LEU A 249 -10.87 3.63 -17.70
N ALA A 250 -11.57 4.20 -18.68
CA ALA A 250 -10.94 4.77 -19.88
C ALA A 250 -10.09 6.03 -19.54
N GLU A 251 -10.60 6.89 -18.65
CA GLU A 251 -9.88 8.10 -18.22
C GLU A 251 -8.62 7.81 -17.40
N ASN A 252 -8.58 6.69 -16.68
CA ASN A 252 -7.44 6.29 -15.87
C ASN A 252 -6.53 5.25 -16.58
N GLY A 253 -6.69 5.07 -17.89
CA GLY A 253 -5.80 4.25 -18.71
C GLY A 253 -6.06 2.73 -18.64
N PHE A 254 -7.20 2.29 -18.12
CA PHE A 254 -7.59 0.89 -18.07
C PHE A 254 -8.46 0.52 -19.29
N HIS A 255 -8.21 -0.65 -19.89
CA HIS A 255 -9.12 -1.19 -20.89
C HIS A 255 -10.43 -1.68 -20.23
N VAL A 256 -11.57 -1.42 -20.87
CA VAL A 256 -12.91 -1.88 -20.40
C VAL A 256 -12.96 -3.40 -20.16
N THR A 257 -12.17 -4.18 -20.90
CA THR A 257 -12.06 -5.64 -20.76
C THR A 257 -11.19 -6.08 -19.58
N ASP A 258 -10.28 -5.23 -19.11
CA ASP A 258 -9.36 -5.54 -18.00
C ASP A 258 -10.03 -5.38 -16.63
N GLY A 259 -11.13 -4.63 -16.58
CA GLY A 259 -11.93 -4.40 -15.40
C GLY A 259 -11.25 -3.54 -14.34
N SER A 260 -11.95 -3.33 -13.23
CA SER A 260 -11.51 -2.50 -12.12
C SER A 260 -10.68 -3.34 -11.14
N ARG A 261 -9.41 -2.98 -10.95
CA ARG A 261 -8.45 -3.78 -10.18
C ARG A 261 -7.93 -3.08 -8.93
N GLY A 262 -8.44 -1.90 -8.59
CA GLY A 262 -8.12 -1.21 -7.34
C GLY A 262 -9.17 -1.51 -6.28
N VAL A 263 -8.75 -1.58 -5.02
CA VAL A 263 -9.66 -1.52 -3.86
C VAL A 263 -9.29 -0.30 -3.04
N ILE A 264 -10.29 0.52 -2.72
CA ILE A 264 -10.15 1.69 -1.86
C ILE A 264 -11.01 1.45 -0.63
N ILE A 265 -10.40 1.59 0.53
CA ILE A 265 -11.04 1.47 1.83
C ILE A 265 -10.80 2.78 2.58
N GLN A 266 -11.85 3.33 3.17
CA GLN A 266 -11.78 4.52 3.99
C GLN A 266 -12.35 4.25 5.38
N SER A 267 -11.61 4.65 6.41
CA SER A 267 -12.12 4.73 7.77
C SER A 267 -13.01 5.98 7.89
N LEU A 268 -14.28 5.76 8.20
CA LEU A 268 -15.26 6.80 8.51
C LEU A 268 -15.23 7.01 10.03
N ARG A 269 -14.23 7.76 10.49
CA ARG A 269 -14.19 8.26 11.87
C ARG A 269 -14.70 9.69 11.91
#